data_AF-A0A813AZD3-F1
#
_entry.id   AF-A0A813AZD3-F1
#
_cell.length_a   1.000
_cell.length_b   1.000
_cell.length_c   1.000
_cell.angle_alpha   90.00
_cell.angle_beta   90.00
_cell.angle_gamma   90.00
#
_symmetry.space_group_name_H-M   'P 1'
#
loop_
_entity.id
_entity.type
_entity.pdbx_description
1 polymer ?
#
loop_
_entity_poly.entity_id
_entity_poly.type
_entity_poly.pdbx_seq_one_letter_code
_entity_poly.pdbx_strand_id
1 'polypeptide(L)'
;MELKTPMQNFLSGLSWAAGFMLSLAAMQTGALSVVQKSCDYEAQTVREDSSEEAVVWLVAASPTALALAATVRLMQLLAKKQLCHASLGLGFVAVDQPQDASDFFLVAALLAYFLLIVCTASIDITTLLVVLTVLRAVVRLLTGSYAGFLILPCFVALLALSWCLSATHMTRYACSTGELADLSLVSSMHSLTYVPWQFRYEVTTDVAFQQLAMVAWVRPSATRLMSFGQPEPTSGSADPRKLLPIQENQSSAVEEIQLVGRQVPRVATVWVRGLRPSRPETEYQVRFSPAETIPTVLRLRAGSFTRAVAWSALFGSVTSIPAGEEALQLEVGLAEFTVGLPRAASAHKPNPNSSAELWTSYEPHRGATDTLCAELCANSLRCFHSYAAAAGCYLVLGDRESWEVSDLEPGTEPERPSGYDKRLLGQLDGCRLDGKTDKGTVATARCGQVKTEGGRLNFSEVQPDWGNGAATLSFNLNVQIGGLHFDSHVTPISLRQGPAQVTDVLAVLLGVKGNVTS
;
A
#
# COMPACT_ATOMS: atom_id res chain seq x y z
N MET A 1 60.56 -41.69 -23.88
CA MET A 1 59.83 -40.45 -23.56
C MET A 1 58.76 -40.26 -24.61
N GLU A 2 57.49 -40.42 -24.26
CA GLU A 2 56.39 -40.14 -25.19
C GLU A 2 56.24 -38.63 -25.37
N LEU A 3 56.44 -38.14 -26.60
CA LEU A 3 56.17 -36.74 -26.91
C LEU A 3 54.65 -36.53 -26.93
N LYS A 4 54.14 -35.85 -25.89
CA LYS A 4 52.76 -35.35 -25.89
C LYS A 4 52.53 -34.43 -27.08
N THR A 5 51.40 -34.60 -27.75
CA THR A 5 51.05 -33.74 -28.88
C THR A 5 50.87 -32.29 -28.40
N PRO A 6 51.10 -31.28 -29.26
CA PRO A 6 50.90 -29.87 -28.91
C PRO A 6 49.51 -29.59 -28.32
N MET A 7 48.49 -30.31 -28.81
CA MET A 7 47.11 -30.23 -28.32
C MET A 7 46.96 -30.70 -26.86
N GLN A 8 47.66 -31.77 -26.46
CA GLN A 8 47.63 -32.27 -25.08
C GLN A 8 48.35 -31.32 -24.10
N ASN A 9 49.44 -30.68 -24.56
CA ASN A 9 50.13 -29.66 -23.77
C ASN A 9 49.29 -28.38 -23.63
N PHE A 10 48.52 -28.03 -24.66
CA PHE A 10 47.57 -26.92 -24.61
C PHE A 10 46.41 -27.21 -23.64
N LEU A 11 45.78 -28.38 -23.74
CA LEU A 11 44.68 -28.79 -22.86
C LEU A 11 45.09 -28.87 -21.39
N SER A 12 46.29 -29.38 -21.09
CA SER A 12 46.81 -29.41 -19.72
C SER A 12 47.10 -28.00 -19.17
N GLY A 13 47.67 -27.11 -19.98
CA GLY A 13 47.86 -25.70 -19.60
C GLY A 13 46.53 -24.97 -19.36
N LEU A 14 45.51 -25.25 -20.17
CA LEU A 14 44.18 -24.68 -20.04
C LEU A 14 43.45 -25.19 -18.78
N SER A 15 43.60 -26.47 -18.45
CA SER A 15 43.04 -27.05 -17.22
C SER A 15 43.66 -26.43 -15.94
N TRP A 16 44.97 -26.13 -15.98
CA TRP A 16 45.66 -25.49 -14.86
C TRP A 16 45.25 -24.02 -14.72
N ALA A 17 45.13 -23.29 -15.84
CA ALA A 17 44.63 -21.92 -15.86
C ALA A 17 43.18 -21.83 -15.37
N ALA A 18 42.32 -22.77 -15.78
CA ALA A 18 40.95 -22.86 -15.31
C ALA A 18 40.88 -23.15 -13.80
N GLY A 19 41.69 -24.09 -13.30
CA GLY A 19 41.79 -24.38 -11.86
C GLY A 19 42.27 -23.18 -11.04
N PHE A 20 43.22 -22.41 -11.56
CA PHE A 20 43.70 -21.17 -10.94
C PHE A 20 42.63 -20.07 -10.91
N MET A 21 41.90 -19.86 -12.02
CA MET A 21 40.80 -18.89 -12.08
C MET A 21 39.62 -19.29 -11.18
N LEU A 22 39.30 -20.58 -11.06
CA LEU A 22 38.32 -21.10 -10.11
C LEU A 22 38.76 -20.88 -8.66
N SER A 23 40.05 -21.02 -8.36
CA SER A 23 40.62 -20.77 -7.03
C SER A 23 40.53 -19.28 -6.66
N LEU A 24 40.80 -18.39 -7.62
CA LEU A 24 40.63 -16.93 -7.45
C LEU A 24 39.17 -16.55 -7.24
N ALA A 25 38.24 -17.12 -8.02
CA ALA A 25 36.81 -16.90 -7.84
C ALA A 25 36.35 -17.38 -6.46
N ALA A 26 36.81 -18.56 -6.00
CA ALA A 26 36.52 -19.06 -4.66
C ALA A 26 37.05 -18.12 -3.56
N MET A 27 38.28 -17.58 -3.71
CA MET A 27 38.84 -16.60 -2.78
C MET A 27 38.07 -15.27 -2.79
N GLN A 28 37.63 -14.79 -3.95
CA GLN A 28 36.78 -13.59 -4.07
C GLN A 28 35.43 -13.79 -3.38
N THR A 29 34.82 -14.96 -3.55
CA THR A 29 33.53 -15.31 -2.92
C THR A 29 33.70 -15.41 -1.41
N GLY A 30 34.81 -15.99 -0.93
CA GLY A 30 35.17 -16.04 0.49
C GLY A 30 35.38 -14.65 1.10
N ALA A 31 36.11 -13.77 0.42
CA ALA A 31 36.33 -12.39 0.87
C ALA A 31 35.03 -11.58 0.95
N LEU A 32 34.15 -11.71 -0.05
CA LEU A 32 32.83 -11.08 -0.05
C LEU A 32 31.95 -11.59 1.11
N SER A 33 32.03 -12.88 1.46
CA SER A 33 31.30 -13.46 2.59
C SER A 33 31.78 -12.93 3.96
N VAL A 34 33.06 -12.62 4.09
CA VAL A 34 33.65 -12.03 5.30
C VAL A 34 33.26 -10.55 5.42
N VAL A 35 33.27 -9.81 4.32
CA VAL A 35 32.76 -8.41 4.28
C VAL A 35 31.29 -8.36 4.64
N GLN A 36 30.47 -9.28 4.12
CA GLN A 36 29.05 -9.38 4.43
C GLN A 36 28.81 -9.65 5.93
N LYS A 37 29.58 -10.57 6.55
CA LYS A 37 29.51 -10.81 7.99
C LYS A 37 29.99 -9.64 8.85
N SER A 38 30.96 -8.87 8.38
CA SER A 38 31.44 -7.65 9.08
C SER A 38 30.34 -6.59 9.11
N CYS A 39 29.66 -6.36 7.98
CA CYS A 39 28.51 -5.46 7.89
C CYS A 39 27.33 -5.87 8.79
N ASP A 40 27.12 -7.17 8.99
CA ASP A 40 26.04 -7.67 9.86
C ASP A 40 26.34 -7.49 11.36
N TYR A 41 27.62 -7.50 11.77
CA TYR A 41 28.02 -7.31 13.17
C TYR A 41 28.00 -5.84 13.60
N GLU A 42 28.19 -4.93 12.65
CA GLU A 42 28.35 -3.49 12.90
C GLU A 42 27.04 -2.70 12.77
N ALA A 43 25.97 -3.32 12.26
CA ALA A 43 24.60 -2.80 12.32
C ALA A 43 24.10 -2.56 13.76
N GLN A 44 24.87 -2.95 14.78
CA GLN A 44 24.56 -2.77 16.20
C GLN A 44 25.36 -1.62 16.88
N THR A 45 26.36 -1.04 16.21
CA THR A 45 27.16 0.06 16.75
C THR A 45 27.29 1.17 15.72
N VAL A 46 26.42 2.17 15.82
CA VAL A 46 26.42 3.36 14.97
C VAL A 46 27.70 4.16 15.20
N ARG A 47 28.66 4.07 14.26
CA ARG A 47 29.66 5.12 14.04
C ARG A 47 30.04 5.20 12.57
N GLU A 48 29.92 6.40 12.03
CA GLU A 48 30.30 6.77 10.67
C GLU A 48 31.82 6.87 10.58
N ASP A 49 32.50 5.94 9.90
CA ASP A 49 33.84 6.18 9.39
C ASP A 49 33.96 5.66 7.95
N SER A 50 34.24 6.57 7.01
CA SER A 50 34.34 6.31 5.57
C SER A 50 35.59 5.51 5.15
N SER A 51 36.43 5.11 6.11
CA SER A 51 37.69 4.38 5.87
C SER A 51 37.47 2.91 5.55
N GLU A 52 36.36 2.32 6.01
CA GLU A 52 36.11 0.88 5.83
C GLU A 52 35.67 0.53 4.40
N GLU A 53 34.97 1.45 3.74
CA GLU A 53 34.58 1.28 2.34
C GLU A 53 35.81 1.16 1.42
N ALA A 54 36.88 1.92 1.70
CA ALA A 54 38.14 1.85 0.95
C ALA A 54 38.84 0.48 1.10
N VAL A 55 38.75 -0.15 2.27
CA VAL A 55 39.30 -1.49 2.53
C VAL A 55 38.52 -2.55 1.75
N VAL A 56 37.19 -2.44 1.70
CA VAL A 56 36.33 -3.33 0.90
C VAL A 56 36.69 -3.23 -0.59
N TRP A 57 36.85 -2.00 -1.11
CA TRP A 57 37.26 -1.77 -2.50
C TRP A 57 38.67 -2.30 -2.80
N LEU A 58 39.60 -2.18 -1.87
CA LEU A 58 40.95 -2.68 -2.02
C LEU A 58 41.01 -4.22 -2.02
N VAL A 59 40.28 -4.86 -1.09
CA VAL A 59 40.15 -6.32 -1.02
C VAL A 59 39.45 -6.87 -2.27
N ALA A 60 38.51 -6.12 -2.85
CA ALA A 60 37.89 -6.49 -4.12
C ALA A 60 38.82 -6.32 -5.34
N ALA A 61 39.63 -5.26 -5.39
CA ALA A 61 40.48 -4.92 -6.55
C ALA A 61 41.81 -5.70 -6.62
N SER A 62 42.37 -6.07 -5.47
CA SER A 62 43.65 -6.79 -5.38
C SER A 62 43.66 -8.20 -6.04
N PRO A 63 42.64 -9.07 -5.92
CA PRO A 63 42.63 -10.34 -6.65
C PRO A 63 42.54 -10.15 -8.17
N THR A 64 41.94 -9.06 -8.66
CA THR A 64 41.96 -8.75 -10.10
C THR A 64 43.37 -8.38 -10.60
N ALA A 65 44.17 -7.69 -9.79
CA ALA A 65 45.56 -7.36 -10.14
C ALA A 65 46.48 -8.60 -10.17
N LEU A 66 46.23 -9.59 -9.31
CA LEU A 66 47.02 -10.84 -9.28
C LEU A 66 46.62 -11.81 -10.38
N ALA A 67 45.33 -11.88 -10.71
CA ALA A 67 44.86 -12.59 -11.90
C ALA A 67 45.54 -12.05 -13.16
N LEU A 68 45.67 -10.71 -13.25
CA LEU A 68 46.42 -9.98 -14.27
C LEU A 68 47.90 -10.40 -14.36
N ALA A 69 48.61 -10.44 -13.23
CA ALA A 69 50.03 -10.82 -13.20
C ALA A 69 50.24 -12.30 -13.58
N ALA A 70 49.39 -13.19 -13.07
CA ALA A 70 49.48 -14.62 -13.34
C ALA A 70 49.16 -14.97 -14.80
N THR A 71 48.19 -14.30 -15.41
CA THR A 71 47.81 -14.51 -16.81
C THR A 71 48.87 -13.97 -17.77
N VAL A 72 49.48 -12.81 -17.50
CA VAL A 72 50.62 -12.31 -18.27
C VAL A 72 51.79 -13.30 -18.24
N ARG A 73 52.08 -13.89 -17.08
CA ARG A 73 53.14 -14.89 -16.95
C ARG A 73 52.84 -16.18 -17.70
N LEU A 74 51.61 -16.70 -17.60
CA LEU A 74 51.17 -17.87 -18.35
C LEU A 74 51.32 -17.66 -19.86
N MET A 75 50.95 -16.47 -20.35
CA MET A 75 51.06 -16.13 -21.78
C MET A 75 52.53 -16.01 -22.23
N GLN A 76 53.42 -15.46 -21.38
CA GLN A 76 54.86 -15.47 -21.66
C GLN A 76 55.41 -16.90 -21.75
N LEU A 77 54.98 -17.81 -20.88
CA LEU A 77 55.41 -19.21 -20.90
C LEU A 77 54.89 -19.96 -22.14
N LEU A 78 53.64 -19.73 -22.54
CA LEU A 78 53.06 -20.30 -23.74
C LEU A 78 53.75 -19.77 -25.01
N ALA A 79 54.02 -18.46 -25.07
CA ALA A 79 54.75 -17.85 -26.18
C ALA A 79 56.19 -18.39 -26.27
N LYS A 80 56.91 -18.50 -25.15
CA LYS A 80 58.24 -19.12 -25.09
C LYS A 80 58.21 -20.57 -25.58
N LYS A 81 57.21 -21.36 -25.18
CA LYS A 81 57.04 -22.74 -25.66
C LYS A 81 56.77 -22.82 -27.16
N GLN A 82 55.89 -21.97 -27.68
CA GLN A 82 55.61 -21.94 -29.12
C GLN A 82 56.82 -21.52 -29.94
N LEU A 83 57.57 -20.52 -29.46
CA LEU A 83 58.82 -20.08 -30.10
C LEU A 83 59.86 -21.21 -30.10
N CYS A 84 60.00 -21.93 -28.98
CA CYS A 84 60.89 -23.08 -28.85
C CYS A 84 60.51 -24.21 -29.83
N HIS A 85 59.21 -24.53 -29.94
CA HIS A 85 58.71 -25.50 -30.91
C HIS A 85 58.96 -25.06 -32.37
N ALA A 86 58.79 -23.78 -32.69
CA ALA A 86 59.07 -23.25 -34.02
C ALA A 86 60.57 -23.31 -34.35
N SER A 87 61.46 -22.99 -33.40
CA SER A 87 62.91 -23.10 -33.58
C SER A 87 63.38 -24.55 -33.73
N LEU A 88 62.79 -25.48 -32.98
CA LEU A 88 63.04 -26.92 -33.11
C LEU A 88 62.62 -27.44 -34.49
N GLY A 89 61.51 -26.96 -35.04
CA GLY A 89 61.07 -27.28 -36.41
C GLY A 89 62.02 -26.79 -37.51
N LEU A 90 62.86 -25.79 -37.19
CA LEU A 90 63.90 -25.26 -38.08
C LEU A 90 65.30 -25.85 -37.81
N GLY A 91 65.41 -26.82 -36.90
CA GLY A 91 66.68 -27.49 -36.57
C GLY A 91 67.57 -26.73 -35.58
N PHE A 92 67.09 -25.64 -34.97
CA PHE A 92 67.84 -24.88 -33.97
C PHE A 92 67.48 -25.34 -32.55
N VAL A 93 68.50 -25.67 -31.75
CA VAL A 93 68.36 -25.97 -30.31
C VAL A 93 68.92 -24.79 -29.53
N ALA A 94 68.05 -24.01 -28.90
CA ALA A 94 68.47 -22.96 -27.97
C ALA A 94 68.87 -23.60 -26.63
N VAL A 95 70.16 -23.57 -26.27
CA VAL A 95 70.70 -24.30 -25.10
C VAL A 95 70.79 -23.45 -23.84
N ASP A 96 70.73 -22.12 -23.91
CA ASP A 96 70.80 -21.30 -22.70
C ASP A 96 69.50 -20.55 -22.44
N GLN A 97 68.89 -20.84 -21.30
CA GLN A 97 67.87 -19.99 -20.70
C GLN A 97 68.36 -19.58 -19.30
N PRO A 98 68.61 -18.29 -19.04
CA PRO A 98 68.86 -17.82 -17.68
C PRO A 98 67.61 -18.11 -16.83
N GLN A 99 67.82 -18.56 -15.60
CA GLN A 99 66.76 -18.79 -14.62
C GLN A 99 65.95 -17.50 -14.44
N ASP A 100 64.73 -17.50 -14.97
CA ASP A 100 63.81 -16.38 -14.99
C ASP A 100 63.38 -16.06 -13.54
N ALA A 101 63.93 -14.99 -12.95
CA ALA A 101 63.58 -14.50 -11.62
C ALA A 101 62.07 -14.15 -11.46
N SER A 102 61.32 -14.09 -12.56
CA SER A 102 59.88 -13.79 -12.62
C SER A 102 58.97 -14.81 -11.95
N ASP A 103 59.37 -16.08 -11.83
CA ASP A 103 58.57 -17.06 -11.09
C ASP A 103 58.68 -16.85 -9.57
N PHE A 104 59.85 -16.42 -9.08
CA PHE A 104 60.04 -15.99 -7.70
C PHE A 104 59.20 -14.74 -7.38
N PHE A 105 59.10 -13.80 -8.32
CA PHE A 105 58.29 -12.59 -8.15
C PHE A 105 56.78 -12.84 -8.13
N LEU A 106 56.26 -13.81 -8.90
CA LEU A 106 54.85 -14.16 -8.85
C LEU A 106 54.49 -14.83 -7.52
N VAL A 107 55.35 -15.72 -7.03
CA VAL A 107 55.19 -16.36 -5.71
C VAL A 107 55.32 -15.33 -4.59
N ALA A 108 56.26 -14.38 -4.70
CA ALA A 108 56.39 -13.27 -3.75
C ALA A 108 55.18 -12.33 -3.78
N ALA A 109 54.58 -12.05 -4.94
CA ALA A 109 53.37 -11.24 -5.06
C ALA A 109 52.13 -11.94 -4.48
N LEU A 110 52.00 -13.26 -4.69
CA LEU A 110 50.94 -14.08 -4.09
C LEU A 110 51.10 -14.16 -2.56
N LEU A 111 52.34 -14.33 -2.07
CA LEU A 111 52.65 -14.27 -0.62
C LEU A 111 52.37 -12.88 -0.06
N ALA A 112 52.75 -11.81 -0.75
CA ALA A 112 52.49 -10.44 -0.35
C ALA A 112 50.98 -10.13 -0.32
N TYR A 113 50.19 -10.69 -1.22
CA TYR A 113 48.73 -10.56 -1.21
C TYR A 113 48.08 -11.39 -0.10
N PHE A 114 48.54 -12.61 0.12
CA PHE A 114 48.08 -13.40 1.25
C PHE A 114 48.40 -12.69 2.57
N LEU A 115 49.61 -12.15 2.70
CA LEU A 115 49.99 -11.26 3.80
C LEU A 115 49.17 -9.97 3.82
N LEU A 116 48.79 -9.39 2.68
CA LEU A 116 47.91 -8.22 2.59
C LEU A 116 46.53 -8.54 3.17
N ILE A 117 45.92 -9.69 2.82
CA ILE A 117 44.63 -10.13 3.37
C ILE A 117 44.75 -10.33 4.90
N VAL A 118 45.82 -10.99 5.35
CA VAL A 118 46.10 -11.21 6.78
C VAL A 118 46.39 -9.89 7.52
N CYS A 119 47.06 -8.94 6.88
CA CYS A 119 47.40 -7.63 7.42
C CYS A 119 46.23 -6.64 7.35
N THR A 120 45.33 -6.70 6.36
CA THR A 120 44.09 -5.91 6.35
C THR A 120 43.14 -6.32 7.46
N ALA A 121 43.30 -7.54 7.99
CA ALA A 121 42.65 -7.96 9.22
C ALA A 121 43.37 -7.45 10.49
N SER A 122 44.51 -6.74 10.40
CA SER A 122 45.34 -6.42 11.57
C SER A 122 46.13 -5.08 11.59
N ILE A 123 46.31 -4.29 10.52
CA ILE A 123 47.23 -3.12 10.50
C ILE A 123 46.79 -1.96 9.57
N ASP A 124 47.25 -0.75 9.92
CA ASP A 124 46.90 0.61 9.46
C ASP A 124 47.36 1.05 8.03
N ILE A 125 46.66 2.06 7.49
CA ILE A 125 46.53 2.42 6.05
C ILE A 125 47.78 3.04 5.40
N THR A 126 48.66 3.67 6.17
CA THR A 126 49.82 4.42 5.62
C THR A 126 50.87 3.53 4.94
N THR A 127 51.00 2.28 5.37
CA THR A 127 51.92 1.28 4.81
C THR A 127 51.48 0.80 3.42
N LEU A 128 50.19 0.88 3.12
CA LEU A 128 49.60 0.41 1.87
C LEU A 128 49.98 1.30 0.67
N LEU A 129 50.05 2.61 0.89
CA LEU A 129 50.33 3.61 -0.14
C LEU A 129 51.76 3.51 -0.68
N VAL A 130 52.72 3.14 0.15
CA VAL A 130 54.13 3.00 -0.26
C VAL A 130 54.30 1.82 -1.23
N VAL A 131 53.63 0.71 -0.97
CA VAL A 131 53.71 -0.51 -1.82
C VAL A 131 53.15 -0.26 -3.22
N LEU A 132 52.07 0.52 -3.34
CA LEU A 132 51.44 0.85 -4.62
C LEU A 132 52.32 1.72 -5.54
N THR A 133 53.15 2.60 -4.97
CA THR A 133 54.05 3.46 -5.77
C THR A 133 55.21 2.69 -6.42
N VAL A 134 55.73 1.66 -5.73
CA VAL A 134 56.81 0.81 -6.24
C VAL A 134 56.32 -0.07 -7.40
N LEU A 135 55.08 -0.57 -7.33
CA LEU A 135 54.50 -1.40 -8.38
C LEU A 135 54.37 -0.66 -9.73
N ARG A 136 54.11 0.65 -9.69
CA ARG A 136 53.92 1.50 -10.88
C ARG A 136 55.20 1.73 -11.67
N ALA A 137 56.36 1.78 -11.00
CA ALA A 137 57.67 1.95 -11.63
C ALA A 137 58.09 0.70 -12.41
N VAL A 138 57.74 -0.48 -11.90
CA VAL A 138 58.12 -1.79 -12.46
C VAL A 138 57.37 -2.09 -13.76
N VAL A 139 56.09 -1.70 -13.86
CA VAL A 139 55.26 -1.94 -15.07
C VAL A 139 55.77 -1.15 -16.28
N ARG A 140 56.30 0.07 -16.08
CA ARG A 140 56.88 0.88 -17.18
C ARG A 140 58.16 0.30 -17.76
N LEU A 141 58.90 -0.48 -16.98
CA LEU A 141 60.17 -1.07 -17.41
C LEU A 141 59.98 -2.34 -18.26
N LEU A 142 58.82 -2.99 -18.19
CA LEU A 142 58.64 -4.38 -18.63
C LEU A 142 57.99 -4.57 -20.02
N THR A 143 57.37 -3.56 -20.63
CA THR A 143 56.47 -3.77 -21.80
C THR A 143 57.09 -3.53 -23.20
N GLY A 144 58.41 -3.62 -23.38
CA GLY A 144 59.11 -3.30 -24.65
C GLY A 144 58.86 -4.19 -25.88
N SER A 145 57.62 -4.43 -26.32
CA SER A 145 57.28 -5.12 -27.58
C SER A 145 55.88 -4.80 -28.13
N TYR A 146 55.76 -4.71 -29.47
CA TYR A 146 54.57 -4.25 -30.21
C TYR A 146 53.50 -5.34 -30.48
N ALA A 147 53.73 -6.62 -30.16
CA ALA A 147 52.70 -7.67 -30.32
C ALA A 147 51.56 -7.59 -29.28
N GLY A 148 51.76 -6.81 -28.21
CA GLY A 148 50.72 -6.48 -27.23
C GLY A 148 49.62 -5.55 -27.76
N PHE A 149 49.77 -4.98 -28.97
CA PHE A 149 48.85 -3.95 -29.50
C PHE A 149 47.42 -4.43 -29.79
N LEU A 150 47.18 -5.73 -30.01
CA LEU A 150 45.84 -6.27 -30.29
C LEU A 150 45.20 -6.98 -29.09
N ILE A 151 45.99 -7.50 -28.17
CA ILE A 151 45.50 -8.20 -26.97
C ILE A 151 45.19 -7.19 -25.84
N LEU A 152 45.99 -6.13 -25.73
CA LEU A 152 45.75 -5.03 -24.79
C LEU A 152 44.38 -4.37 -25.01
N PRO A 153 43.91 -4.03 -26.22
CA PRO A 153 42.58 -3.46 -26.41
C PRO A 153 41.45 -4.46 -26.10
N CYS A 154 41.57 -5.75 -26.43
CA CYS A 154 40.57 -6.75 -26.03
C CYS A 154 40.50 -6.94 -24.52
N PHE A 155 41.66 -6.91 -23.85
CA PHE A 155 41.77 -6.99 -22.40
C PHE A 155 41.22 -5.73 -21.71
N VAL A 156 41.57 -4.54 -22.22
CA VAL A 156 41.01 -3.25 -21.77
C VAL A 156 39.51 -3.21 -22.01
N ALA A 157 39.01 -3.79 -23.10
CA ALA A 157 37.58 -3.92 -23.37
C ALA A 157 36.87 -4.84 -22.36
N LEU A 158 37.45 -5.99 -22.00
CA LEU A 158 36.89 -6.88 -20.97
C LEU A 158 36.92 -6.25 -19.57
N LEU A 159 38.00 -5.56 -19.22
CA LEU A 159 38.08 -4.80 -17.98
C LEU A 159 37.04 -3.68 -17.95
N ALA A 160 36.94 -2.91 -19.03
CA ALA A 160 35.93 -1.85 -19.19
C ALA A 160 34.52 -2.44 -19.08
N LEU A 161 34.27 -3.62 -19.66
CA LEU A 161 32.98 -4.31 -19.53
C LEU A 161 32.71 -4.74 -18.07
N SER A 162 33.69 -5.29 -17.36
CA SER A 162 33.55 -5.67 -15.94
C SER A 162 33.34 -4.45 -15.03
N TRP A 163 34.01 -3.33 -15.32
CA TRP A 163 33.83 -2.06 -14.62
C TRP A 163 32.47 -1.45 -14.93
N CYS A 164 32.02 -1.47 -16.18
CA CYS A 164 30.68 -1.03 -16.55
C CYS A 164 29.61 -1.89 -15.85
N LEU A 165 29.78 -3.21 -15.76
CA LEU A 165 28.89 -4.09 -15.02
C LEU A 165 28.91 -3.77 -13.51
N SER A 166 30.09 -3.65 -12.90
CA SER A 166 30.21 -3.33 -11.47
C SER A 166 29.65 -1.94 -11.15
N ALA A 167 29.96 -0.94 -11.97
CA ALA A 167 29.44 0.41 -11.84
C ALA A 167 27.93 0.45 -12.02
N THR A 168 27.36 -0.30 -12.97
CA THR A 168 25.90 -0.39 -13.14
C THR A 168 25.23 -1.07 -11.95
N HIS A 169 25.81 -2.14 -11.38
CA HIS A 169 25.30 -2.77 -10.16
C HIS A 169 25.41 -1.83 -8.94
N MET A 170 26.54 -1.13 -8.76
CA MET A 170 26.72 -0.18 -7.67
C MET A 170 25.83 1.05 -7.81
N THR A 171 25.62 1.54 -9.04
CA THR A 171 24.69 2.64 -9.31
C THR A 171 23.26 2.19 -9.02
N ARG A 172 22.87 0.97 -9.41
CA ARG A 172 21.55 0.40 -9.06
C ARG A 172 21.38 0.27 -7.55
N TYR A 173 22.41 -0.17 -6.82
CA TYR A 173 22.38 -0.24 -5.37
C TYR A 173 22.27 1.16 -4.73
N ALA A 174 23.11 2.10 -5.14
CA ALA A 174 23.17 3.47 -4.63
C ALA A 174 21.87 4.26 -4.89
N CYS A 175 21.25 4.02 -6.05
CA CYS A 175 19.98 4.62 -6.45
C CYS A 175 18.76 3.80 -6.03
N SER A 176 18.91 2.63 -5.42
CA SER A 176 17.77 1.81 -5.02
C SER A 176 16.92 2.54 -3.98
N THR A 177 15.71 2.88 -4.40
CA THR A 177 14.59 3.29 -3.56
C THR A 177 13.67 2.09 -3.45
N GLY A 178 13.18 1.82 -2.23
CA GLY A 178 12.14 0.81 -2.07
C GLY A 178 10.88 1.33 -2.75
N GLU A 179 10.41 0.65 -3.79
CA GLU A 179 9.24 1.09 -4.56
C GLU A 179 8.34 -0.10 -4.87
N LEU A 180 7.03 0.13 -4.83
CA LEU A 180 6.06 -0.85 -5.28
C LEU A 180 6.14 -1.00 -6.82
N ALA A 181 6.07 -2.24 -7.28
CA ALA A 181 5.87 -2.55 -8.69
C ALA A 181 4.39 -2.46 -9.07
N ASP A 182 3.51 -2.87 -8.16
CA ASP A 182 2.07 -2.83 -8.31
C ASP A 182 1.38 -2.82 -6.93
N LEU A 183 0.17 -2.28 -6.89
CA LEU A 183 -0.72 -2.30 -5.74
C LEU A 183 -2.14 -2.55 -6.25
N SER A 184 -2.79 -3.59 -5.78
CA SER A 184 -4.12 -3.96 -6.24
C SER A 184 -4.96 -4.56 -5.12
N LEU A 185 -6.27 -4.66 -5.35
CA LEU A 185 -7.19 -5.36 -4.49
C LEU A 185 -7.54 -6.70 -5.16
N VAL A 186 -7.64 -7.77 -4.38
CA VAL A 186 -8.07 -9.09 -4.91
C VAL A 186 -9.54 -9.06 -5.36
N SER A 187 -10.34 -8.16 -4.78
CA SER A 187 -11.75 -8.01 -5.11
C SER A 187 -11.93 -7.41 -6.51
N SER A 188 -12.63 -8.11 -7.39
CA SER A 188 -13.01 -7.59 -8.72
C SER A 188 -13.98 -6.42 -8.65
N MET A 189 -14.62 -6.18 -7.49
CA MET A 189 -15.63 -5.14 -7.32
C MET A 189 -15.03 -3.76 -7.03
N HIS A 190 -13.79 -3.70 -6.56
CA HIS A 190 -13.13 -2.46 -6.14
C HIS A 190 -11.82 -2.34 -6.90
N SER A 191 -11.70 -1.34 -7.78
CA SER A 191 -10.46 -1.10 -8.51
C SER A 191 -9.62 -0.05 -7.79
N LEU A 192 -8.41 -0.45 -7.39
CA LEU A 192 -7.34 0.49 -7.06
C LEU A 192 -6.46 0.57 -8.31
N THR A 193 -6.37 1.77 -8.91
CA THR A 193 -5.44 1.99 -10.03
C THR A 193 -4.10 2.43 -9.49
N TYR A 194 -3.12 1.53 -9.53
CA TYR A 194 -1.77 1.84 -9.09
C TYR A 194 -1.07 2.79 -10.05
N VAL A 195 -0.39 3.77 -9.47
CA VAL A 195 0.39 4.77 -10.19
C VAL A 195 1.69 4.98 -9.41
N PRO A 196 2.87 4.75 -10.00
CA PRO A 196 4.11 4.58 -9.24
C PRO A 196 4.64 5.84 -8.54
N TRP A 197 4.20 7.03 -8.96
CA TRP A 197 4.57 8.31 -8.33
C TRP A 197 3.60 8.76 -7.23
N GLN A 198 2.54 8.00 -6.98
CA GLN A 198 1.53 8.30 -5.97
C GLN A 198 1.78 7.49 -4.70
N PHE A 199 1.69 8.14 -3.53
CA PHE A 199 1.92 7.51 -2.23
C PHE A 199 0.64 7.40 -1.39
N ARG A 200 -0.46 7.99 -1.86
CA ARG A 200 -1.75 8.02 -1.17
C ARG A 200 -2.84 7.66 -2.14
N TYR A 201 -3.52 6.55 -1.88
CA TYR A 201 -4.63 6.05 -2.69
C TYR A 201 -5.92 6.13 -1.90
N GLU A 202 -7.02 6.24 -2.63
CA GLU A 202 -8.36 6.19 -2.07
C GLU A 202 -9.15 5.11 -2.78
N VAL A 203 -9.82 4.27 -1.99
CA VAL A 203 -10.70 3.21 -2.45
C VAL A 203 -12.05 3.44 -1.79
N THR A 204 -13.07 3.62 -2.60
CA THR A 204 -14.46 3.65 -2.13
C THR A 204 -14.88 2.22 -1.81
N THR A 205 -15.27 1.94 -0.56
CA THR A 205 -15.68 0.61 -0.10
C THR A 205 -17.09 0.66 0.44
N ASP A 206 -17.95 -0.27 0.04
CA ASP A 206 -19.28 -0.38 0.66
C ASP A 206 -19.14 -0.70 2.16
N VAL A 207 -19.94 -0.05 3.01
CA VAL A 207 -20.01 -0.32 4.45
C VAL A 207 -20.34 -1.78 4.78
N ALA A 208 -21.00 -2.50 3.86
CA ALA A 208 -21.30 -3.91 3.95
C ALA A 208 -20.04 -4.81 3.93
N PHE A 209 -18.93 -4.36 3.32
CA PHE A 209 -17.71 -5.17 3.27
C PHE A 209 -17.02 -5.18 4.62
N GLN A 210 -16.86 -6.39 5.15
CA GLN A 210 -16.22 -6.62 6.44
C GLN A 210 -14.70 -6.64 6.35
N GLN A 211 -14.17 -7.10 5.21
CA GLN A 211 -12.75 -7.28 4.98
C GLN A 211 -12.43 -7.22 3.48
N LEU A 212 -11.20 -6.83 3.15
CA LEU A 212 -10.69 -6.80 1.77
C LEU A 212 -9.26 -7.34 1.75
N ALA A 213 -8.89 -8.11 0.72
CA ALA A 213 -7.51 -8.51 0.53
C ALA A 213 -6.78 -7.53 -0.39
N MET A 214 -5.66 -6.99 0.10
CA MET A 214 -4.78 -6.09 -0.63
C MET A 214 -3.52 -6.83 -1.06
N VAL A 215 -3.13 -6.67 -2.31
CA VAL A 215 -1.92 -7.28 -2.89
C VAL A 215 -0.94 -6.19 -3.23
N ALA A 216 0.27 -6.29 -2.71
CA ALA A 216 1.38 -5.42 -3.04
C ALA A 216 2.48 -6.25 -3.72
N TRP A 217 3.04 -5.71 -4.79
CA TRP A 217 4.15 -6.32 -5.52
C TRP A 217 5.38 -5.43 -5.44
N VAL A 218 6.55 -6.04 -5.33
CA VAL A 218 7.84 -5.35 -5.31
C VAL A 218 8.81 -6.00 -6.30
N ARG A 219 9.76 -5.22 -6.81
CA ARG A 219 10.86 -5.78 -7.62
C ARG A 219 11.92 -6.36 -6.68
N PRO A 220 12.20 -7.69 -6.72
CA PRO A 220 13.20 -8.30 -5.84
C PRO A 220 14.61 -7.74 -6.03
N SER A 221 14.91 -7.23 -7.23
CA SER A 221 16.21 -6.66 -7.57
C SER A 221 16.49 -5.27 -6.96
N ALA A 222 15.48 -4.64 -6.34
CA ALA A 222 15.60 -3.29 -5.77
C ALA A 222 15.07 -3.19 -4.32
N THR A 223 14.44 -4.25 -3.82
CA THR A 223 13.71 -4.24 -2.54
C THR A 223 14.30 -5.28 -1.61
N ARG A 224 14.63 -4.86 -0.38
CA ARG A 224 15.09 -5.76 0.68
C ARG A 224 13.93 -6.28 1.50
N LEU A 225 12.95 -5.42 1.77
CA LEU A 225 11.84 -5.74 2.65
C LEU A 225 10.56 -5.03 2.22
N MET A 226 9.43 -5.72 2.37
CA MET A 226 8.10 -5.14 2.34
C MET A 226 7.35 -5.53 3.62
N SER A 227 6.57 -4.60 4.15
CA SER A 227 5.69 -4.87 5.29
C SER A 227 4.37 -4.15 5.16
N PHE A 228 3.30 -4.80 5.59
CA PHE A 228 1.99 -4.18 5.77
C PHE A 228 1.82 -3.72 7.20
N GLY A 229 0.99 -2.70 7.38
CA GLY A 229 0.47 -2.34 8.68
C GLY A 229 -0.92 -1.80 8.58
N GLN A 230 -1.67 -2.11 9.61
CA GLN A 230 -3.02 -1.63 9.78
C GLN A 230 -3.21 -1.24 11.24
N PRO A 231 -4.00 -0.19 11.53
CA PRO A 231 -4.37 0.14 12.90
C PRO A 231 -5.06 -1.05 13.57
N GLU A 232 -4.71 -1.32 14.82
CA GLU A 232 -5.32 -2.39 15.62
C GLU A 232 -6.83 -2.15 15.73
N PRO A 233 -7.70 -3.16 15.49
CA PRO A 233 -9.12 -3.02 15.76
C PRO A 233 -9.30 -2.71 17.24
N THR A 234 -10.13 -1.72 17.57
CA THR A 234 -10.30 -1.18 18.93
C THR A 234 -10.81 -2.25 19.91
N SER A 235 -9.89 -3.03 20.46
CA SER A 235 -10.11 -3.94 21.59
C SER A 235 -9.10 -3.60 22.69
N GLY A 236 -9.35 -2.51 23.40
CA GLY A 236 -8.71 -2.20 24.70
C GLY A 236 -7.22 -1.84 24.71
N SER A 237 -6.53 -1.82 23.58
CA SER A 237 -5.12 -1.41 23.46
C SER A 237 -5.02 0.09 23.18
N ALA A 238 -4.38 0.83 24.08
CA ALA A 238 -4.31 2.30 24.07
C ALA A 238 -3.34 2.89 23.03
N ASP A 239 -2.75 2.08 22.15
CA ASP A 239 -1.79 2.57 21.16
C ASP A 239 -2.26 2.30 19.71
N PRO A 240 -3.04 3.22 19.10
CA PRO A 240 -3.55 3.09 17.73
C PRO A 240 -2.45 3.06 16.65
N ARG A 241 -1.18 3.15 17.05
CA ARG A 241 0.01 3.09 16.18
C ARG A 241 0.69 1.72 16.16
N LYS A 242 0.19 0.72 16.88
CA LYS A 242 0.78 -0.61 16.86
C LYS A 242 0.40 -1.33 15.56
N LEU A 243 1.11 -0.96 14.51
CA LEU A 243 1.12 -1.63 13.23
C LEU A 243 1.79 -2.99 13.45
N LEU A 244 1.15 -4.08 13.03
CA LEU A 244 1.76 -5.41 13.02
C LEU A 244 2.53 -5.55 11.70
N PRO A 245 3.86 -5.35 11.66
CA PRO A 245 4.61 -5.55 10.43
C PRO A 245 4.62 -7.06 10.10
N ILE A 246 3.92 -7.44 9.03
CA ILE A 246 4.09 -8.77 8.45
C ILE A 246 5.27 -8.68 7.49
N GLN A 247 6.36 -9.35 7.86
CA GLN A 247 7.62 -9.31 7.14
C GLN A 247 7.59 -10.37 6.03
N GLU A 248 7.41 -9.97 4.78
CA GLU A 248 7.49 -10.89 3.64
C GLU A 248 8.76 -10.67 2.81
N ASN A 249 9.61 -11.69 2.76
CA ASN A 249 10.76 -11.75 1.85
C ASN A 249 10.34 -12.26 0.46
N GLN A 250 9.16 -11.85 -0.02
CA GLN A 250 8.58 -12.31 -1.29
C GLN A 250 8.38 -11.13 -2.25
N SER A 251 8.36 -11.41 -3.55
CA SER A 251 8.07 -10.40 -4.60
C SER A 251 6.65 -9.86 -4.55
N SER A 252 5.78 -10.51 -3.79
CA SER A 252 4.38 -10.21 -3.61
C SER A 252 4.01 -10.50 -2.17
N ALA A 253 3.12 -9.69 -1.61
CA ALA A 253 2.51 -9.96 -0.34
C ALA A 253 1.02 -9.66 -0.41
N VAL A 254 0.24 -10.50 0.25
CA VAL A 254 -1.23 -10.41 0.28
C VAL A 254 -1.64 -10.28 1.73
N GLU A 255 -2.33 -9.19 2.04
CA GLU A 255 -2.76 -8.91 3.41
C GLU A 255 -4.27 -8.65 3.47
N GLU A 256 -4.91 -9.21 4.49
CA GLU A 256 -6.32 -9.01 4.75
C GLU A 256 -6.56 -7.74 5.58
N ILE A 257 -7.19 -6.75 4.96
CA ILE A 257 -7.61 -5.50 5.58
C ILE A 257 -8.97 -5.69 6.24
N GLN A 258 -9.01 -5.70 7.57
CA GLN A 258 -10.27 -5.68 8.31
C GLN A 258 -10.93 -4.29 8.26
N LEU A 259 -12.19 -4.22 7.87
CA LEU A 259 -12.96 -2.97 7.80
C LEU A 259 -14.01 -2.89 8.92
N VAL A 260 -14.51 -4.02 9.43
CA VAL A 260 -15.47 -4.06 10.55
C VAL A 260 -14.84 -3.52 11.83
N GLY A 261 -15.63 -2.74 12.58
CA GLY A 261 -15.22 -2.24 13.90
C GLY A 261 -14.07 -1.23 13.83
N ARG A 262 -13.66 -0.81 12.63
CA ARG A 262 -12.66 0.23 12.45
C ARG A 262 -13.30 1.59 12.26
N GLN A 263 -12.80 2.52 13.06
CA GLN A 263 -13.12 3.94 12.99
C GLN A 263 -12.58 4.56 11.68
N VAL A 264 -13.27 5.60 11.21
CA VAL A 264 -12.91 6.36 10.01
C VAL A 264 -11.85 7.42 10.37
N PRO A 265 -10.86 7.75 9.51
CA PRO A 265 -10.57 7.14 8.22
C PRO A 265 -9.89 5.78 8.38
N ARG A 266 -10.36 4.79 7.62
CA ARG A 266 -9.77 3.45 7.57
C ARG A 266 -8.56 3.51 6.65
N VAL A 267 -7.35 3.40 7.19
CA VAL A 267 -6.12 3.48 6.39
C VAL A 267 -5.29 2.22 6.59
N ALA A 268 -4.88 1.59 5.50
CA ALA A 268 -3.83 0.58 5.51
C ALA A 268 -2.55 1.18 4.92
N THR A 269 -1.42 0.75 5.45
CA THR A 269 -0.11 1.26 5.03
C THR A 269 0.78 0.11 4.57
N VAL A 270 1.54 0.36 3.51
CA VAL A 270 2.59 -0.52 3.01
C VAL A 270 3.92 0.21 3.11
N TRP A 271 4.89 -0.35 3.82
CA TRP A 271 6.26 0.14 3.83
C TRP A 271 7.14 -0.73 2.97
N VAL A 272 7.94 -0.08 2.13
CA VAL A 272 8.89 -0.74 1.25
C VAL A 272 10.29 -0.21 1.53
N ARG A 273 11.21 -1.12 1.85
CA ARG A 273 12.62 -0.81 2.08
C ARG A 273 13.46 -1.24 0.89
N GLY A 274 14.21 -0.30 0.32
CA GLY A 274 15.17 -0.57 -0.75
C GLY A 274 16.36 -1.41 -0.29
N LEU A 275 17.27 -1.73 -1.19
CA LEU A 275 18.49 -2.49 -0.86
C LEU A 275 19.40 -1.73 0.13
N ARG A 276 19.34 -0.40 0.15
CA ARG A 276 20.15 0.44 1.03
C ARG A 276 19.49 0.61 2.41
N PRO A 277 20.07 0.09 3.50
CA PRO A 277 19.45 0.16 4.83
C PRO A 277 19.40 1.56 5.42
N SER A 278 20.33 2.43 4.99
CA SER A 278 20.50 3.80 5.47
C SER A 278 19.45 4.78 4.91
N ARG A 279 18.65 4.39 3.93
CA ARG A 279 17.54 5.20 3.43
C ARG A 279 16.25 4.87 4.19
N PRO A 280 15.39 5.87 4.44
CA PRO A 280 14.09 5.63 5.04
C PRO A 280 13.23 4.76 4.12
N GLU A 281 12.27 4.08 4.72
CA GLU A 281 11.29 3.26 4.03
C GLU A 281 10.31 4.15 3.28
N THR A 282 9.88 3.72 2.09
CA THR A 282 8.85 4.41 1.32
C THR A 282 7.49 3.97 1.83
N GLU A 283 6.64 4.93 2.17
CA GLU A 283 5.31 4.70 2.73
C GLU A 283 4.22 4.89 1.68
N TYR A 284 3.39 3.87 1.47
CA TYR A 284 2.19 3.93 0.64
C TYR A 284 0.95 3.76 1.51
N GLN A 285 0.04 4.74 1.47
CA GLN A 285 -1.19 4.74 2.26
C GLN A 285 -2.40 4.49 1.36
N VAL A 286 -3.28 3.58 1.77
CA VAL A 286 -4.55 3.32 1.10
C VAL A 286 -5.67 3.65 2.06
N ARG A 287 -6.44 4.70 1.74
CA ARG A 287 -7.63 5.08 2.48
C ARG A 287 -8.83 4.34 1.92
N PHE A 288 -9.57 3.66 2.79
CA PHE A 288 -10.85 3.03 2.49
C PHE A 288 -11.96 3.95 2.95
N SER A 289 -12.59 4.63 1.98
CA SER A 289 -13.67 5.57 2.21
C SER A 289 -15.00 4.81 2.19
N PRO A 290 -15.74 4.74 3.33
CA PRO A 290 -17.02 4.04 3.36
C PRO A 290 -18.03 4.73 2.45
N ALA A 291 -18.70 3.93 1.63
CA ALA A 291 -19.84 4.31 0.82
C ALA A 291 -21.08 3.58 1.30
N GLU A 292 -22.17 4.32 1.44
CA GLU A 292 -23.43 3.84 1.99
C GLU A 292 -24.61 4.50 1.27
N THR A 293 -25.70 3.77 1.13
CA THR A 293 -26.97 4.34 0.67
C THR A 293 -27.77 4.75 1.89
N ILE A 294 -27.98 6.05 2.08
CA ILE A 294 -28.69 6.59 3.23
C ILE A 294 -30.05 7.17 2.83
N PRO A 295 -31.08 7.03 3.67
CA PRO A 295 -32.33 7.75 3.49
C PRO A 295 -32.15 9.27 3.65
N THR A 296 -32.80 10.05 2.79
CA THR A 296 -32.67 11.52 2.79
C THR A 296 -34.00 12.26 2.96
N VAL A 297 -35.10 11.71 2.50
CA VAL A 297 -36.41 12.37 2.62
C VAL A 297 -37.52 11.34 2.79
N LEU A 298 -38.48 11.64 3.66
CA LEU A 298 -39.74 10.92 3.78
C LEU A 298 -40.86 11.79 3.22
N ARG A 299 -41.56 11.28 2.20
CA ARG A 299 -42.77 11.87 1.63
C ARG A 299 -43.98 11.07 2.07
N LEU A 300 -44.92 11.75 2.71
CA LEU A 300 -46.18 11.21 3.19
C LEU A 300 -47.31 11.77 2.34
N ARG A 301 -48.16 10.89 1.82
CA ARG A 301 -49.38 11.26 1.07
C ARG A 301 -50.59 10.55 1.65
N ALA A 302 -51.68 11.29 1.80
CA ALA A 302 -52.96 10.76 2.28
C ALA A 302 -54.10 11.64 1.74
N GLY A 303 -54.93 11.12 0.84
CA GLY A 303 -55.93 11.93 0.15
C GLY A 303 -55.30 13.14 -0.57
N SER A 304 -55.67 14.36 -0.16
CA SER A 304 -55.09 15.63 -0.66
C SER A 304 -53.91 16.14 0.16
N PHE A 305 -53.58 15.49 1.28
CA PHE A 305 -52.44 15.84 2.11
C PHE A 305 -51.15 15.30 1.51
N THR A 306 -50.15 16.16 1.37
CA THR A 306 -48.78 15.78 1.01
C THR A 306 -47.83 16.53 1.92
N ARG A 307 -46.86 15.83 2.49
CA ARG A 307 -45.80 16.42 3.31
C ARG A 307 -44.48 15.73 3.05
N ALA A 308 -43.44 16.53 2.82
CA ALA A 308 -42.06 16.06 2.77
C ALA A 308 -41.36 16.45 4.08
N VAL A 309 -40.58 15.53 4.63
CA VAL A 309 -39.76 15.74 5.83
C VAL A 309 -38.37 15.23 5.54
N ALA A 310 -37.35 16.06 5.75
CA ALA A 310 -35.97 15.59 5.64
C ALA A 310 -35.69 14.50 6.66
N TRP A 311 -34.90 13.49 6.28
CA TRP A 311 -34.62 12.35 7.16
C TRP A 311 -33.96 12.77 8.47
N SER A 312 -33.05 13.74 8.41
CA SER A 312 -32.39 14.35 9.56
C SER A 312 -33.35 14.99 10.57
N ALA A 313 -34.56 15.37 10.14
CA ALA A 313 -35.58 15.98 10.99
C ALA A 313 -36.55 14.96 11.62
N LEU A 314 -36.47 13.66 11.26
CA LEU A 314 -37.34 12.63 11.85
C LEU A 314 -37.06 12.41 13.34
N PHE A 315 -35.80 12.53 13.75
CA PHE A 315 -35.42 12.43 15.16
C PHE A 315 -36.03 13.59 15.96
N GLY A 316 -37.02 13.27 16.80
CA GLY A 316 -37.70 14.25 17.65
C GLY A 316 -38.86 15.00 16.99
N SER A 317 -39.23 14.69 15.74
CA SER A 317 -40.45 15.24 15.12
C SER A 317 -41.62 14.27 15.23
N VAL A 318 -42.83 14.84 15.28
CA VAL A 318 -44.09 14.10 15.15
C VAL A 318 -44.82 14.68 13.97
N THR A 319 -45.13 13.86 12.97
CA THR A 319 -45.85 14.33 11.79
C THR A 319 -47.35 14.21 12.00
N SER A 320 -48.07 15.34 12.03
CA SER A 320 -49.53 15.32 12.07
C SER A 320 -50.12 14.99 10.70
N ILE A 321 -51.05 14.04 10.69
CA ILE A 321 -51.83 13.58 9.55
C ILE A 321 -53.28 14.03 9.76
N PRO A 322 -53.95 14.61 8.76
CA PRO A 322 -55.36 14.99 8.87
C PRO A 322 -56.26 13.83 9.31
N ALA A 323 -57.26 14.13 10.14
CA ALA A 323 -58.22 13.12 10.59
C ALA A 323 -59.07 12.60 9.41
N GLY A 324 -59.40 11.30 9.43
CA GLY A 324 -60.17 10.64 8.38
C GLY A 324 -59.32 9.94 7.32
N GLU A 325 -58.01 10.17 7.32
CA GLU A 325 -57.06 9.47 6.45
C GLU A 325 -56.45 8.25 7.19
N GLU A 326 -56.98 7.06 6.94
CA GLU A 326 -56.53 5.81 7.60
C GLU A 326 -55.38 5.13 6.84
N ALA A 327 -55.31 5.30 5.53
CA ALA A 327 -54.30 4.71 4.65
C ALA A 327 -53.35 5.79 4.12
N LEU A 328 -52.06 5.53 4.19
CA LEU A 328 -50.98 6.42 3.79
C LEU A 328 -50.18 5.82 2.64
N GLN A 329 -49.67 6.68 1.78
CA GLN A 329 -48.59 6.35 0.86
C GLN A 329 -47.29 6.98 1.38
N LEU A 330 -46.27 6.15 1.60
CA LEU A 330 -44.95 6.55 2.07
C LEU A 330 -43.94 6.37 0.94
N GLU A 331 -43.22 7.43 0.62
CA GLU A 331 -42.08 7.39 -0.31
C GLU A 331 -40.82 7.81 0.43
N VAL A 332 -39.82 6.93 0.48
CA VAL A 332 -38.51 7.23 1.07
C VAL A 332 -37.51 7.46 -0.05
N GLY A 333 -36.94 8.66 -0.10
CA GLY A 333 -35.83 8.98 -1.00
C GLY A 333 -34.50 8.48 -0.43
N LEU A 334 -33.66 7.90 -1.28
CA LEU A 334 -32.34 7.40 -0.94
C LEU A 334 -31.27 8.17 -1.71
N ALA A 335 -30.11 8.36 -1.07
CA ALA A 335 -28.92 8.91 -1.73
C ALA A 335 -27.70 8.03 -1.45
N GLU A 336 -26.85 7.86 -2.45
CA GLU A 336 -25.53 7.28 -2.25
C GLU A 336 -24.59 8.35 -1.70
N PHE A 337 -23.89 8.02 -0.62
CA PHE A 337 -22.93 8.90 0.02
C PHE A 337 -21.62 8.18 0.24
N THR A 338 -20.51 8.83 -0.09
CA THR A 338 -19.16 8.38 0.25
C THR A 338 -18.55 9.36 1.25
N VAL A 339 -18.02 8.84 2.36
CA VAL A 339 -17.31 9.68 3.33
C VAL A 339 -16.03 10.20 2.69
N GLY A 340 -16.05 11.50 2.37
CA GLY A 340 -14.96 12.19 1.69
C GLY A 340 -14.06 12.95 2.66
N LEU A 341 -13.24 13.84 2.09
CA LEU A 341 -12.50 14.81 2.89
C LEU A 341 -13.47 15.80 3.55
N PRO A 342 -13.35 16.03 4.88
CA PRO A 342 -14.20 16.99 5.58
C PRO A 342 -14.14 18.37 4.94
N ARG A 343 -15.30 18.96 4.72
CA ARG A 343 -15.46 20.36 4.34
C ARG A 343 -15.96 21.14 5.54
N ALA A 344 -15.47 22.37 5.70
CA ALA A 344 -16.02 23.28 6.69
C ALA A 344 -17.49 23.57 6.33
N ALA A 345 -18.40 23.43 7.29
CA ALA A 345 -19.83 23.65 7.07
C ALA A 345 -20.13 25.09 6.55
N SER A 346 -19.31 26.07 6.94
CA SER A 346 -19.40 27.46 6.49
C SER A 346 -18.86 27.71 5.06
N ALA A 347 -18.07 26.78 4.53
CA ALA A 347 -17.50 26.88 3.18
C ALA A 347 -18.44 26.30 2.11
N HIS A 348 -19.48 25.56 2.51
CA HIS A 348 -20.48 25.06 1.58
C HIS A 348 -21.43 26.20 1.20
N LYS A 349 -21.33 26.66 -0.04
CA LYS A 349 -22.33 27.53 -0.64
C LYS A 349 -23.35 26.62 -1.33
N PRO A 350 -24.62 26.58 -0.89
CA PRO A 350 -25.63 25.83 -1.60
C PRO A 350 -25.65 26.33 -3.03
N ASN A 351 -25.35 25.44 -3.98
CA ASN A 351 -25.41 25.79 -5.38
C ASN A 351 -26.90 25.90 -5.73
N PRO A 352 -27.40 27.07 -6.14
CA PRO A 352 -28.83 27.27 -6.42
C PRO A 352 -29.33 26.37 -7.56
N ASN A 353 -28.41 25.78 -8.35
CA ASN A 353 -28.71 24.92 -9.48
C ASN A 353 -28.48 23.42 -9.21
N SER A 354 -27.87 23.03 -8.09
CA SER A 354 -27.80 21.61 -7.71
C SER A 354 -28.75 21.35 -6.56
N SER A 355 -29.76 20.54 -6.84
CA SER A 355 -30.67 20.02 -5.83
C SER A 355 -29.86 19.22 -4.79
N ALA A 356 -30.17 19.46 -3.51
CA ALA A 356 -30.02 18.49 -2.43
C ALA A 356 -28.69 17.71 -2.39
N GLU A 357 -27.58 18.37 -2.01
CA GLU A 357 -26.25 17.74 -1.86
C GLU A 357 -25.99 17.33 -0.39
N LEU A 358 -25.35 16.18 -0.20
CA LEU A 358 -24.80 15.74 1.08
C LEU A 358 -23.28 15.96 1.10
N TRP A 359 -22.72 16.38 2.24
CA TRP A 359 -21.28 16.57 2.40
C TRP A 359 -20.76 16.01 3.73
N THR A 360 -19.45 15.72 3.76
CA THR A 360 -18.76 15.28 4.97
C THR A 360 -18.28 16.49 5.78
N SER A 361 -18.54 16.51 7.08
CA SER A 361 -17.91 17.41 8.05
C SER A 361 -17.21 16.63 9.15
N TYR A 362 -16.32 17.27 9.91
CA TYR A 362 -15.56 16.64 10.98
C TYR A 362 -15.59 17.49 12.24
N GLU A 363 -16.01 16.88 13.33
CA GLU A 363 -16.04 17.50 14.65
C GLU A 363 -15.02 16.82 15.57
N PRO A 364 -14.00 17.53 16.06
CA PRO A 364 -12.98 16.93 16.90
C PRO A 364 -13.56 16.61 18.29
N HIS A 365 -13.38 15.37 18.73
CA HIS A 365 -13.79 14.92 20.06
C HIS A 365 -12.82 13.83 20.56
N ARG A 366 -12.38 13.93 21.82
CA ARG A 366 -11.53 12.88 22.41
C ARG A 366 -12.38 11.66 22.74
N GLY A 367 -11.91 10.47 22.37
CA GLY A 367 -12.57 9.20 22.70
C GLY A 367 -13.93 9.04 22.04
N ALA A 368 -14.09 9.50 20.79
CA ALA A 368 -15.35 9.39 20.08
C ALA A 368 -15.76 7.93 19.88
N THR A 369 -16.99 7.62 20.25
CA THR A 369 -17.65 6.32 20.06
C THR A 369 -18.79 6.48 19.06
N ASP A 370 -19.26 5.37 18.47
CA ASP A 370 -20.40 5.40 17.56
C ASP A 370 -21.65 5.99 18.22
N THR A 371 -21.86 5.69 19.51
CA THR A 371 -22.97 6.25 20.30
C THR A 371 -22.87 7.76 20.45
N LEU A 372 -21.69 8.28 20.77
CA LEU A 372 -21.48 9.72 20.92
C LEU A 372 -21.69 10.45 19.59
N CYS A 373 -21.14 9.91 18.50
CA CYS A 373 -21.30 10.51 17.18
C CYS A 373 -22.77 10.48 16.71
N ALA A 374 -23.49 9.38 17.00
CA ALA A 374 -24.92 9.29 16.73
C ALA A 374 -25.73 10.31 17.54
N GLU A 375 -25.40 10.53 18.81
CA GLU A 375 -26.03 11.57 19.64
C GLU A 375 -25.75 12.98 19.11
N LEU A 376 -24.50 13.28 18.73
CA LEU A 376 -24.14 14.56 18.11
C LEU A 376 -24.90 14.79 16.80
N CYS A 377 -25.02 13.74 15.98
CA CYS A 377 -25.80 13.80 14.76
C CYS A 377 -27.28 14.03 15.03
N ALA A 378 -27.88 13.31 15.99
CA ALA A 378 -29.28 13.46 16.37
C ALA A 378 -29.62 14.88 16.89
N ASN A 379 -28.64 15.59 17.46
CA ASN A 379 -28.80 16.98 17.91
C ASN A 379 -28.74 18.01 16.76
N SER A 380 -28.39 17.60 15.53
CA SER A 380 -28.26 18.47 14.37
C SER A 380 -29.28 18.12 13.30
N LEU A 381 -30.17 19.08 12.99
CA LEU A 381 -31.17 18.94 11.93
C LEU A 381 -30.60 18.84 10.51
N ARG A 382 -29.30 19.09 10.38
CA ARG A 382 -28.58 18.95 9.11
C ARG A 382 -27.87 17.62 9.00
N CYS A 383 -27.79 16.83 10.07
CA CYS A 383 -27.04 15.59 10.09
C CYS A 383 -27.93 14.39 9.72
N PHE A 384 -27.52 13.66 8.69
CA PHE A 384 -28.21 12.49 8.17
C PHE A 384 -27.61 11.19 8.70
N HIS A 385 -26.30 11.19 8.95
CA HIS A 385 -25.57 10.03 9.43
C HIS A 385 -24.23 10.44 10.07
N SER A 386 -23.61 9.54 10.83
CA SER A 386 -22.32 9.81 11.50
C SER A 386 -21.43 8.59 11.58
N TYR A 387 -20.12 8.79 11.51
CA TYR A 387 -19.10 7.76 11.71
C TYR A 387 -18.12 8.17 12.80
N ALA A 388 -17.79 7.25 13.71
CA ALA A 388 -16.75 7.50 14.71
C ALA A 388 -15.34 7.50 14.11
N ALA A 389 -14.50 8.39 14.64
CA ALA A 389 -13.08 8.51 14.35
C ALA A 389 -12.25 8.40 15.63
N ALA A 390 -10.95 8.12 15.48
CA ALA A 390 -10.03 8.06 16.62
C ALA A 390 -9.97 9.38 17.42
N ALA A 391 -10.21 10.51 16.77
CA ALA A 391 -10.10 11.85 17.36
C ALA A 391 -11.33 12.74 17.12
N GLY A 392 -12.48 12.16 16.78
CA GLY A 392 -13.70 12.93 16.53
C GLY A 392 -14.82 12.16 15.83
N CYS A 393 -15.75 12.90 15.25
CA CYS A 393 -16.90 12.36 14.53
C CYS A 393 -16.92 12.92 13.10
N TYR A 394 -17.05 12.03 12.12
CA TYR A 394 -17.39 12.41 10.75
C TYR A 394 -18.91 12.51 10.67
N LEU A 395 -19.42 13.67 10.31
CA LEU A 395 -20.85 13.93 10.18
C LEU A 395 -21.22 14.04 8.70
N VAL A 396 -22.30 13.38 8.31
CA VAL A 396 -22.91 13.50 6.99
C VAL A 396 -23.97 14.58 7.07
N LEU A 397 -23.67 15.75 6.52
CA LEU A 397 -24.54 16.91 6.59
C LEU A 397 -25.24 17.16 5.25
N GLY A 398 -26.41 17.78 5.29
CA GLY A 398 -27.17 18.19 4.10
C GLY A 398 -27.99 19.46 4.37
N ASP A 399 -28.41 20.12 3.31
CA ASP A 399 -29.31 21.27 3.42
C ASP A 399 -30.77 20.81 3.54
N ARG A 400 -31.27 20.79 4.78
CA ARG A 400 -32.63 20.34 5.11
C ARG A 400 -33.71 20.98 4.23
N GLU A 401 -33.64 22.30 4.03
CA GLU A 401 -34.68 23.04 3.30
C GLU A 401 -34.75 22.58 1.84
N SER A 402 -33.60 22.29 1.24
CA SER A 402 -33.54 21.75 -0.12
C SER A 402 -34.20 20.37 -0.24
N TRP A 403 -34.15 19.53 0.79
CA TRP A 403 -34.79 18.21 0.82
C TRP A 403 -36.29 18.28 1.12
N GLU A 404 -36.76 19.31 1.84
CA GLU A 404 -38.17 19.49 2.24
C GLU A 404 -39.00 20.25 1.19
N VAL A 405 -38.40 21.18 0.45
CA VAL A 405 -39.09 22.03 -0.56
C VAL A 405 -39.18 21.34 -1.92
N SER A 406 -38.32 20.36 -2.17
CA SER A 406 -38.19 19.71 -3.45
C SER A 406 -39.43 18.86 -3.81
N ASP A 407 -40.33 19.44 -4.64
CA ASP A 407 -41.13 18.69 -5.63
C ASP A 407 -40.25 18.04 -6.71
N LEU A 408 -38.94 18.35 -6.68
CA LEU A 408 -37.94 17.74 -7.54
C LEU A 408 -38.08 16.21 -7.48
N GLU A 409 -38.27 15.62 -8.66
CA GLU A 409 -37.74 14.30 -8.90
C GLU A 409 -36.31 14.31 -8.35
N PRO A 410 -35.94 13.45 -7.39
CA PRO A 410 -34.57 13.36 -6.92
C PRO A 410 -33.73 13.26 -8.18
N GLY A 411 -32.80 14.22 -8.29
CA GLY A 411 -32.13 14.53 -9.55
C GLY A 411 -31.67 13.25 -10.23
N THR A 412 -31.76 13.27 -11.56
CA THR A 412 -31.06 12.38 -12.51
C THR A 412 -30.13 11.43 -11.78
N GLU A 413 -30.48 10.13 -11.80
CA GLU A 413 -29.70 9.03 -11.21
C GLU A 413 -28.25 9.51 -11.03
N PRO A 414 -27.76 9.74 -9.79
CA PRO A 414 -26.36 10.05 -9.62
C PRO A 414 -25.63 8.97 -10.41
N GLU A 415 -24.81 9.38 -11.40
CA GLU A 415 -24.16 8.46 -12.35
C GLU A 415 -23.73 7.25 -11.55
N ARG A 416 -24.48 6.14 -11.69
CA ARG A 416 -24.31 4.97 -10.83
C ARG A 416 -22.81 4.69 -10.89
N PRO A 417 -22.07 4.70 -9.77
CA PRO A 417 -20.69 4.24 -9.79
C PRO A 417 -20.72 2.86 -10.42
N SER A 418 -20.27 2.79 -11.67
CA SER A 418 -20.58 1.70 -12.58
C SER A 418 -19.94 0.44 -12.04
N GLY A 419 -20.70 -0.43 -11.37
CA GLY A 419 -20.11 -1.67 -10.85
C GLY A 419 -20.95 -2.49 -9.87
N TYR A 420 -21.90 -1.90 -9.14
CA TYR A 420 -22.58 -2.61 -8.05
C TYR A 420 -24.07 -2.85 -8.34
N ASP A 421 -24.48 -4.12 -8.50
CA ASP A 421 -25.89 -4.52 -8.53
C ASP A 421 -26.39 -4.67 -7.08
N LYS A 422 -26.53 -3.54 -6.36
CA LYS A 422 -27.04 -3.53 -4.99
C LYS A 422 -28.55 -3.68 -5.02
N ARG A 423 -29.07 -4.71 -4.34
CA ARG A 423 -30.52 -4.85 -4.14
C ARG A 423 -30.90 -4.21 -2.81
N LEU A 424 -31.58 -3.08 -2.89
CA LEU A 424 -32.04 -2.33 -1.74
C LEU A 424 -33.51 -2.66 -1.47
N LEU A 425 -33.79 -3.13 -0.25
CA LEU A 425 -35.12 -3.47 0.23
C LEU A 425 -35.48 -2.57 1.42
N GLY A 426 -36.58 -1.85 1.34
CA GLY A 426 -37.15 -1.16 2.48
C GLY A 426 -38.15 -2.06 3.19
N GLN A 427 -38.05 -2.18 4.51
CA GLN A 427 -39.06 -2.80 5.36
C GLN A 427 -39.68 -1.73 6.24
N LEU A 428 -41.01 -1.80 6.37
CA LEU A 428 -41.78 -0.94 7.25
C LEU A 428 -42.62 -1.82 8.18
N ASP A 429 -42.55 -1.56 9.48
CA ASP A 429 -43.31 -2.24 10.53
C ASP A 429 -44.14 -1.22 11.34
N GLY A 430 -45.14 -1.68 12.09
CA GLY A 430 -46.01 -0.82 12.91
C GLY A 430 -47.38 -0.55 12.29
N CYS A 431 -47.80 -1.38 11.33
CA CYS A 431 -49.15 -1.31 10.76
C CYS A 431 -50.18 -2.09 11.58
N ARG A 432 -51.46 -1.81 11.32
CA ARG A 432 -52.58 -2.55 11.88
C ARG A 432 -52.57 -4.00 11.39
N LEU A 433 -52.79 -4.95 12.30
CA LEU A 433 -53.00 -6.37 11.96
C LEU A 433 -54.43 -6.56 11.45
N ASP A 434 -54.59 -6.80 10.16
CA ASP A 434 -55.85 -7.27 9.56
C ASP A 434 -56.06 -8.77 9.86
N GLY A 435 -56.34 -9.11 11.12
CA GLY A 435 -56.86 -10.42 11.52
C GLY A 435 -56.09 -11.16 12.62
N LYS A 436 -56.86 -11.62 13.63
CA LYS A 436 -56.51 -12.42 14.82
C LYS A 436 -55.18 -13.20 14.74
N THR A 437 -54.17 -12.74 15.46
CA THR A 437 -53.09 -13.60 15.93
C THR A 437 -53.50 -14.26 17.25
N ASP A 438 -53.89 -15.54 17.18
CA ASP A 438 -54.05 -16.41 18.34
C ASP A 438 -52.67 -16.70 18.95
N LYS A 439 -52.17 -15.77 19.77
CA LYS A 439 -51.22 -15.94 20.89
C LYS A 439 -50.69 -14.55 21.24
N GLY A 440 -50.94 -14.13 22.49
CA GLY A 440 -50.66 -12.81 23.06
C GLY A 440 -49.19 -12.37 23.14
N THR A 441 -48.43 -12.50 22.07
CA THR A 441 -47.21 -11.75 21.81
C THR A 441 -47.57 -10.54 20.95
N VAL A 442 -47.32 -9.33 21.47
CA VAL A 442 -47.47 -8.05 20.76
C VAL A 442 -46.42 -8.01 19.64
N ALA A 443 -46.70 -8.66 18.52
CA ALA A 443 -45.93 -8.53 17.30
C ALA A 443 -46.51 -7.34 16.51
N THR A 444 -45.74 -6.28 16.34
CA THR A 444 -46.08 -5.19 15.41
C THR A 444 -46.26 -5.78 14.01
N ALA A 445 -47.38 -5.48 13.34
CA ALA A 445 -47.58 -5.98 11.97
C ALA A 445 -46.54 -5.39 11.03
N ARG A 446 -46.07 -6.20 10.09
CA ARG A 446 -45.28 -5.71 8.96
C ARG A 446 -46.21 -4.99 7.99
N CYS A 447 -45.92 -3.72 7.69
CA CYS A 447 -46.60 -2.95 6.66
C CYS A 447 -46.26 -3.45 5.25
N GLY A 448 -45.06 -4.01 5.09
CA GLY A 448 -44.60 -4.59 3.83
C GLY A 448 -43.10 -4.46 3.65
N GLN A 449 -42.62 -5.08 2.57
CA GLN A 449 -41.26 -4.93 2.09
C GLN A 449 -41.32 -4.52 0.61
N VAL A 450 -40.58 -3.47 0.26
CA VAL A 450 -40.59 -2.89 -1.09
C VAL A 450 -39.17 -2.82 -1.63
N LYS A 451 -39.04 -3.04 -2.94
CA LYS A 451 -37.76 -2.89 -3.65
C LYS A 451 -37.55 -1.45 -4.05
N THR A 452 -36.29 -1.05 -4.14
CA THR A 452 -35.94 0.30 -4.60
C THR A 452 -36.20 0.44 -6.10
N GLU A 453 -36.89 1.51 -6.48
CA GLU A 453 -37.18 1.90 -7.86
C GLU A 453 -36.66 3.33 -8.07
N GLY A 454 -35.63 3.50 -8.91
CA GLY A 454 -35.06 4.82 -9.22
C GLY A 454 -34.55 5.60 -7.99
N GLY A 455 -33.95 4.91 -7.01
CA GLY A 455 -33.47 5.53 -5.76
C GLY A 455 -34.56 5.86 -4.75
N ARG A 456 -35.77 5.31 -4.92
CA ARG A 456 -36.91 5.53 -4.03
C ARG A 456 -37.51 4.21 -3.55
N LEU A 457 -38.07 4.22 -2.34
CA LEU A 457 -38.85 3.11 -1.79
C LEU A 457 -40.30 3.57 -1.64
N ASN A 458 -41.20 2.93 -2.37
CA ASN A 458 -42.62 3.30 -2.40
C ASN A 458 -43.45 2.26 -1.65
N PHE A 459 -43.99 2.65 -0.50
CA PHE A 459 -44.94 1.87 0.27
C PHE A 459 -46.35 2.40 0.00
N SER A 460 -47.16 1.61 -0.70
CA SER A 460 -48.58 1.89 -0.94
C SER A 460 -49.44 1.30 0.18
N GLU A 461 -50.55 1.97 0.50
CA GLU A 461 -51.60 1.45 1.40
C GLU A 461 -51.12 1.10 2.82
N VAL A 462 -50.19 1.89 3.35
CA VAL A 462 -49.71 1.77 4.74
C VAL A 462 -50.84 2.18 5.69
N GLN A 463 -51.32 1.27 6.53
CA GLN A 463 -52.30 1.57 7.57
C GLN A 463 -51.64 1.53 8.95
N PRO A 464 -51.20 2.68 9.50
CA PRO A 464 -50.56 2.71 10.80
C PRO A 464 -51.50 2.18 11.90
N ASP A 465 -50.94 1.53 12.92
CA ASP A 465 -51.71 1.15 14.10
C ASP A 465 -51.97 2.38 14.99
N TRP A 466 -53.11 3.03 14.77
CA TRP A 466 -53.51 4.26 15.46
C TRP A 466 -53.95 3.98 16.90
N GLY A 467 -53.00 3.95 17.84
CA GLY A 467 -53.27 3.92 19.28
C GLY A 467 -53.54 5.31 19.84
N ASN A 468 -54.77 5.58 20.32
CA ASN A 468 -55.17 6.89 20.87
C ASN A 468 -54.89 8.09 19.92
N GLY A 469 -54.98 7.86 18.60
CA GLY A 469 -54.68 8.88 17.59
C GLY A 469 -53.19 9.16 17.38
N ALA A 470 -52.29 8.31 17.89
CA ALA A 470 -50.86 8.33 17.59
C ALA A 470 -50.43 6.96 17.03
N ALA A 471 -49.41 6.96 16.17
CA ALA A 471 -48.82 5.74 15.63
C ALA A 471 -47.30 5.89 15.52
N THR A 472 -46.58 4.78 15.59
CA THR A 472 -45.13 4.75 15.35
C THR A 472 -44.83 3.66 14.34
N LEU A 473 -44.32 4.08 13.18
CA LEU A 473 -43.82 3.15 12.17
C LEU A 473 -42.31 2.95 12.39
N SER A 474 -41.82 1.75 12.12
CA SER A 474 -40.40 1.42 12.19
C SER A 474 -39.89 1.14 10.78
N PHE A 475 -39.00 1.98 10.28
CA PHE A 475 -38.37 1.79 8.97
C PHE A 475 -37.01 1.11 9.12
N ASN A 476 -36.74 0.13 8.26
CA ASN A 476 -35.43 -0.49 8.13
C ASN A 476 -35.06 -0.62 6.65
N LEU A 477 -33.87 -0.13 6.28
CA LEU A 477 -33.26 -0.36 4.97
C LEU A 477 -32.36 -1.60 5.02
N ASN A 478 -32.71 -2.60 4.23
CA ASN A 478 -31.93 -3.82 4.07
C ASN A 478 -31.17 -3.77 2.74
N VAL A 479 -29.86 -3.89 2.82
CA VAL A 479 -28.96 -3.91 1.66
C VAL A 479 -28.56 -5.35 1.38
N GLN A 480 -28.82 -5.83 0.16
CA GLN A 480 -28.40 -7.15 -0.30
C GLN A 480 -27.28 -7.03 -1.33
N ILE A 481 -26.12 -7.62 -1.01
CA ILE A 481 -24.94 -7.66 -1.88
C ILE A 481 -24.39 -9.08 -1.89
N GLY A 482 -24.27 -9.68 -3.07
CA GLY A 482 -23.68 -11.02 -3.22
C GLY A 482 -24.39 -12.14 -2.43
N GLY A 483 -25.68 -11.98 -2.10
CA GLY A 483 -26.47 -12.92 -1.30
C GLY A 483 -26.41 -12.71 0.22
N LEU A 484 -25.54 -11.80 0.70
CA LEU A 484 -25.52 -11.37 2.10
C LEU A 484 -26.55 -10.26 2.33
N HIS A 485 -27.09 -10.20 3.55
CA HIS A 485 -28.11 -9.24 3.98
C HIS A 485 -27.53 -8.36 5.09
N PHE A 486 -27.64 -7.04 4.93
CA PHE A 486 -27.19 -6.06 5.90
C PHE A 486 -28.38 -5.16 6.26
N ASP A 487 -28.79 -5.23 7.51
CA ASP A 487 -29.91 -4.43 8.02
C ASP A 487 -29.37 -3.13 8.60
N SER A 488 -29.94 -2.00 8.18
CA SER A 488 -29.64 -0.69 8.74
C SER A 488 -30.21 -0.51 10.14
N HIS A 489 -29.87 0.60 10.80
CA HIS A 489 -30.50 0.99 12.05
C HIS A 489 -32.00 1.27 11.85
N VAL A 490 -32.84 0.67 12.69
CA VAL A 490 -34.30 0.89 12.66
C VAL A 490 -34.59 2.35 13.02
N THR A 491 -35.24 3.08 12.11
CA THR A 491 -35.58 4.49 12.32
C THR A 491 -37.07 4.62 12.64
N PRO A 492 -37.45 5.16 13.81
CA PRO A 492 -38.85 5.36 14.17
C PRO A 492 -39.42 6.59 13.46
N ILE A 493 -40.61 6.44 12.88
CA ILE A 493 -41.40 7.51 12.27
C ILE A 493 -42.63 7.72 13.15
N SER A 494 -42.67 8.84 13.87
CA SER A 494 -43.78 9.17 14.77
C SER A 494 -44.86 9.95 14.04
N LEU A 495 -46.08 9.42 14.07
CA LEU A 495 -47.26 9.98 13.42
C LEU A 495 -48.34 10.30 14.45
N ARG A 496 -49.16 11.30 14.15
CA ARG A 496 -50.32 11.66 14.96
C ARG A 496 -51.50 12.07 14.09
N GLN A 497 -52.71 11.68 14.44
CA GLN A 497 -53.93 12.15 13.80
C GLN A 497 -54.37 13.50 14.36
N GLY A 498 -54.83 14.38 13.47
CA GLY A 498 -55.43 15.66 13.83
C GLY A 498 -54.78 16.86 13.12
N PRO A 499 -55.14 18.08 13.53
CA PRO A 499 -54.56 19.29 12.96
C PRO A 499 -53.06 19.37 13.28
N ALA A 500 -52.30 20.00 12.39
CA ALA A 500 -50.87 20.28 12.60
C ALA A 500 -50.64 20.98 13.94
N GLN A 501 -49.68 20.49 14.72
CA GLN A 501 -49.34 21.04 16.02
C GLN A 501 -47.98 21.71 16.01
N VAL A 502 -47.70 22.52 17.03
CA VAL A 502 -46.36 23.12 17.21
C VAL A 502 -45.28 22.04 17.35
N THR A 503 -45.63 20.85 17.84
CA THR A 503 -44.74 19.68 17.92
C THR A 503 -44.23 19.21 16.56
N ASP A 504 -45.00 19.46 15.50
CA ASP A 504 -44.61 19.18 14.11
C ASP A 504 -43.43 20.02 13.63
N VAL A 505 -43.15 21.12 14.33
CA VAL A 505 -42.12 22.12 14.03
C VAL A 505 -41.07 22.18 15.15
N LEU A 506 -41.30 21.58 16.32
CA LEU A 506 -40.42 21.71 17.50
C LEU A 506 -39.04 21.08 17.32
N ALA A 507 -38.91 20.05 16.47
CA ALA A 507 -37.60 19.56 16.05
C ALA A 507 -36.74 20.71 15.49
N VAL A 508 -37.36 21.64 14.74
CA VAL A 508 -36.71 22.82 14.16
C VAL A 508 -36.16 23.78 15.21
N LEU A 509 -36.82 23.92 16.37
CA LEU A 509 -36.43 24.87 17.41
C LEU A 509 -35.34 24.33 18.35
N LEU A 510 -35.28 23.01 18.55
CA LEU A 510 -34.28 22.38 19.41
C LEU A 510 -32.90 22.31 18.72
N GLY A 511 -32.85 22.03 17.41
CA GLY A 511 -31.58 21.96 16.66
C GLY A 511 -30.88 23.31 16.42
N VAL A 512 -31.60 24.44 16.50
CA VAL A 512 -31.02 25.79 16.32
C VAL A 512 -30.28 26.26 17.59
N LYS A 513 -30.63 25.73 18.76
CA LYS A 513 -30.03 26.15 20.05
C LYS A 513 -28.65 25.54 20.32
N GLY A 514 -28.25 24.49 19.60
CA GLY A 514 -26.94 23.83 19.75
C GLY A 514 -25.75 24.58 19.13
N ASN A 515 -26.00 25.67 18.38
CA ASN A 515 -24.94 26.42 17.68
C ASN A 515 -24.61 27.79 18.30
N VAL A 516 -25.04 28.02 19.54
CA VAL A 516 -24.65 29.20 20.32
C VAL A 516 -23.98 28.68 21.59
N THR A 517 -22.66 28.85 21.66
CA THR A 517 -21.71 28.50 22.74
C THR A 517 -21.03 27.12 22.66
N SER A 518 -19.90 27.05 21.94
CA SER A 518 -18.56 26.80 22.54
C SER A 518 -17.46 27.05 21.52
#